data_AF-A0A2E9U5M6-F1
#
_entry.id   AF-A0A2E9U5M6-F1
#
_cell.length_a   1.000
_cell.length_b   1.000
_cell.length_c   1.000
_cell.angle_alpha   90.00
_cell.angle_beta   90.00
_cell.angle_gamma   90.00
#
_symmetry.space_group_name_H-M   'P 1'
#
loop_
_entity.id
_entity.type
_entity.pdbx_description
1 polymer ?
#
loop_
_entity_poly.entity_id
_entity_poly.type
_entity_poly.pdbx_seq_one_letter_code
_entity_poly.pdbx_strand_id
1 'polypeptide(L)'
;MKKILFLFFILFILFIYGCSKEETTEEPMPIEKITAKAYDVDKLEITEDDEAEEEIVTVRLCHDTDNGMVRWANGSVFGFYDNAKRFELKDYCFDNNILVEYYCENEMPQNMTFICTNGCKDNHCL
;
A
#
# COMPACT_ATOMS: atom_id res chain seq x y z
N MET A 1 10.40 26.21 -44.31
CA MET A 1 9.66 24.95 -44.50
C MET A 1 10.51 23.69 -44.26
N LYS A 2 11.72 23.54 -44.84
CA LYS A 2 12.57 22.35 -44.64
C LYS A 2 12.99 22.06 -43.18
N LYS A 3 13.25 23.09 -42.37
CA LYS A 3 13.63 22.93 -40.94
C LYS A 3 12.48 22.43 -40.05
N ILE A 4 11.26 22.84 -40.35
CA ILE A 4 10.04 22.38 -39.65
C ILE A 4 9.75 20.93 -40.00
N LEU A 5 9.93 20.54 -41.27
CA LEU A 5 9.80 19.16 -41.70
C LEU A 5 10.82 18.23 -41.01
N PHE A 6 12.05 18.71 -40.82
CA PHE A 6 13.08 17.97 -40.08
C PHE A 6 12.74 17.79 -38.59
N LEU A 7 12.12 18.79 -37.99
CA LEU A 7 11.70 18.74 -36.58
C LEU A 7 10.54 17.74 -36.37
N PHE A 8 9.58 17.70 -37.29
CA PHE A 8 8.54 16.67 -37.31
C PHE A 8 9.10 15.26 -37.53
N PHE A 9 10.15 15.12 -38.34
CA PHE A 9 10.81 13.83 -38.57
C PHE A 9 11.50 13.31 -37.30
N ILE A 10 12.18 14.18 -36.55
CA ILE A 10 12.79 13.81 -35.26
C ILE A 10 11.71 13.44 -34.23
N LEU A 11 10.62 14.22 -34.15
CA LEU A 11 9.51 13.92 -33.23
C LEU A 11 8.85 12.57 -33.54
N PHE A 12 8.70 12.25 -34.83
CA PHE A 12 8.16 10.97 -35.28
C PHE A 12 9.07 9.80 -34.92
N ILE A 13 10.40 9.97 -35.04
CA ILE A 13 11.40 8.98 -34.59
C ILE A 13 11.30 8.77 -33.07
N LEU A 14 11.19 9.83 -32.26
CA LEU A 14 11.03 9.69 -30.82
C LEU A 14 9.71 8.99 -30.45
N PHE A 15 8.65 9.18 -31.24
CA PHE A 15 7.36 8.53 -31.01
C PHE A 15 7.38 7.03 -31.35
N ILE A 16 8.09 6.61 -32.42
CA ILE A 16 8.21 5.19 -32.79
C ILE A 16 9.23 4.42 -31.93
N TYR A 17 10.26 5.08 -31.39
CA TYR A 17 11.27 4.44 -30.54
C TYR A 17 11.02 4.62 -29.03
N GLY A 18 10.03 5.43 -28.63
CA GLY A 18 9.77 5.81 -27.23
C GLY A 18 8.98 4.82 -26.37
N CYS A 19 8.58 3.66 -26.89
CA CYS A 19 7.97 2.59 -26.10
C CYS A 19 8.81 1.32 -26.14
N SER A 20 9.97 1.35 -25.50
CA SER A 20 10.58 0.11 -25.01
C SER A 20 9.76 -0.33 -23.81
N LYS A 21 8.92 -1.36 -23.98
CA LYS A 21 8.27 -2.02 -22.86
C LYS A 21 9.36 -2.62 -21.98
N GLU A 22 9.45 -2.16 -20.74
CA GLU A 22 10.16 -2.87 -19.71
C GLU A 22 9.31 -4.09 -19.35
N GLU A 23 9.74 -5.26 -19.83
CA GLU A 23 9.13 -6.53 -19.48
C GLU A 23 9.77 -6.97 -18.17
N THR A 24 9.19 -6.53 -17.06
CA THR A 24 9.48 -7.11 -15.75
C THR A 24 8.91 -8.52 -15.74
N THR A 25 9.79 -9.51 -15.85
CA THR A 25 9.48 -10.89 -15.47
C THR A 25 9.37 -10.95 -13.95
N GLU A 26 8.25 -10.49 -13.41
CA GLU A 26 7.78 -10.93 -12.11
C GLU A 26 6.96 -12.18 -12.35
N GLU A 27 7.50 -13.34 -11.95
CA GLU A 27 6.69 -14.53 -11.80
C GLU A 27 5.50 -14.16 -10.89
N PRO A 28 4.25 -14.44 -11.30
CA PRO A 28 3.12 -14.22 -10.40
C PRO A 28 3.31 -15.16 -9.21
N MET A 29 3.68 -14.59 -8.06
CA MET A 29 3.44 -15.26 -6.78
C MET A 29 1.97 -15.67 -6.78
N PRO A 30 1.64 -16.91 -6.37
CA PRO A 30 0.25 -17.32 -6.33
C PRO A 30 -0.50 -16.38 -5.40
N ILE A 31 -1.28 -15.47 -5.98
CA ILE A 31 -2.30 -14.72 -5.27
C ILE A 31 -3.35 -15.77 -4.92
N GLU A 32 -3.15 -16.45 -3.80
CA GLU A 32 -4.26 -17.07 -3.10
C GLU A 32 -5.22 -15.93 -2.80
N LYS A 33 -6.29 -15.83 -3.59
CA LYS A 33 -7.44 -15.00 -3.24
C LYS A 33 -7.86 -15.45 -1.85
N ILE A 34 -7.54 -14.64 -0.83
CA ILE A 34 -8.04 -14.81 0.53
C ILE A 34 -9.54 -14.52 0.47
N THR A 35 -10.28 -15.52 0.03
CA THR A 35 -11.72 -15.57 0.17
C THR A 35 -11.92 -16.02 1.60
N ALA A 36 -12.26 -15.09 2.49
CA ALA A 36 -12.64 -15.44 3.85
C ALA A 36 -13.81 -16.42 3.77
N LYS A 37 -13.51 -17.72 3.93
CA LYS A 37 -14.55 -18.74 4.10
C LYS A 37 -15.00 -18.64 5.54
N ALA A 38 -16.18 -18.07 5.75
CA ALA A 38 -16.90 -18.23 7.01
C ALA A 38 -17.35 -19.69 7.10
N TYR A 39 -16.81 -20.44 8.05
CA TYR A 39 -17.30 -21.78 8.38
C TYR A 39 -18.38 -21.66 9.44
N ASP A 40 -19.45 -22.45 9.25
CA ASP A 40 -20.53 -22.58 10.23
C ASP A 40 -20.07 -23.51 11.35
N VAL A 41 -19.89 -22.92 12.54
CA VAL A 41 -19.34 -23.60 13.72
C VAL A 41 -20.25 -24.74 14.18
N ASP A 42 -21.55 -24.67 13.87
CA ASP A 42 -22.56 -25.63 14.34
C ASP A 42 -22.52 -26.98 13.59
N LYS A 43 -21.66 -27.12 12.57
CA LYS A 43 -21.54 -28.34 11.75
C LYS A 43 -20.21 -29.10 11.94
N LEU A 44 -19.41 -28.74 12.93
CA LEU A 44 -18.20 -29.49 13.29
C LEU A 44 -18.58 -30.69 14.18
N GLU A 45 -18.55 -31.89 13.61
CA GLU A 45 -18.53 -33.13 14.39
C GLU A 45 -17.12 -33.35 14.92
N ILE A 46 -16.91 -33.08 16.20
CA ILE A 46 -15.63 -33.27 16.89
C ILE A 46 -15.49 -34.76 17.25
N THR A 47 -14.58 -35.47 16.61
CA THR A 47 -14.18 -36.83 17.00
C THR A 47 -13.11 -36.76 18.07
N GLU A 48 -13.37 -37.30 19.26
CA GLU A 48 -12.60 -37.11 20.51
C GLU A 48 -11.19 -37.76 20.57
N ASP A 49 -10.58 -38.20 19.47
CA ASP A 49 -9.37 -39.07 19.55
C ASP A 49 -8.10 -38.55 18.85
N ASP A 50 -8.05 -37.29 18.42
CA ASP A 50 -6.80 -36.69 17.93
C ASP A 50 -6.54 -35.36 18.65
N GLU A 51 -5.50 -35.32 19.49
CA GLU A 51 -4.87 -34.09 19.97
C GLU A 51 -4.25 -33.34 18.78
N ALA A 52 -5.09 -32.75 17.93
CA ALA A 52 -4.65 -31.85 16.88
C ALA A 52 -4.35 -30.49 17.51
N GLU A 53 -3.07 -30.12 17.57
CA GLU A 53 -2.68 -28.73 17.80
C GLU A 53 -3.32 -27.88 16.69
N GLU A 54 -4.39 -27.15 17.01
CA GLU A 54 -4.99 -26.21 16.07
C GLU A 54 -3.99 -25.08 15.79
N GLU A 55 -3.33 -25.14 14.64
CA GLU A 55 -2.46 -24.07 14.17
C GLU A 55 -3.32 -22.86 13.78
N ILE A 56 -3.43 -21.89 14.70
CA ILE A 56 -4.11 -20.63 14.43
C ILE A 56 -3.27 -19.83 13.43
N VAL A 57 -3.70 -19.83 12.17
CA VAL A 57 -3.12 -18.97 11.13
C VAL A 57 -3.73 -17.57 11.25
N THR A 58 -2.87 -16.59 11.49
CA THR A 58 -3.20 -15.17 11.56
C THR A 58 -2.83 -14.48 10.26
N VAL A 59 -3.65 -13.50 9.86
CA VAL A 59 -3.43 -12.73 8.62
C VAL A 59 -2.97 -11.33 8.98
N ARG A 60 -1.87 -10.90 8.35
CA ARG A 60 -1.40 -9.52 8.37
C ARG A 60 -2.30 -8.66 7.47
N LEU A 61 -2.64 -7.47 7.94
CA LEU A 61 -3.42 -6.53 7.14
C LEU A 61 -2.99 -5.10 7.45
N CYS A 62 -2.89 -4.26 6.41
CA CYS A 62 -2.73 -2.83 6.53
C CYS A 62 -3.61 -2.15 5.49
N HIS A 63 -4.47 -1.24 5.94
CA HIS A 63 -5.27 -0.37 5.11
C HIS A 63 -4.85 1.07 5.32
N ASP A 64 -4.66 1.79 4.23
CA ASP A 64 -4.23 3.18 4.15
C ASP A 64 -5.36 4.02 3.53
N THR A 65 -5.78 5.07 4.22
CA THR A 65 -6.94 5.89 3.81
C THR A 65 -6.66 6.86 2.68
N ASP A 66 -5.39 7.18 2.38
CA ASP A 66 -5.02 8.08 1.29
C ASP A 66 -4.19 7.40 0.18
N ASN A 67 -3.96 6.09 0.32
CA ASN A 67 -3.33 5.23 -0.66
C ASN A 67 -1.84 5.55 -0.91
N GLY A 68 -1.10 5.93 0.12
CA GLY A 68 0.36 5.88 0.10
C GLY A 68 1.00 6.98 0.95
N MET A 69 2.01 7.65 0.38
CA MET A 69 2.68 8.78 1.02
C MET A 69 2.09 10.10 0.49
N VAL A 70 0.88 10.44 0.91
CA VAL A 70 0.09 11.59 0.46
C VAL A 70 0.04 12.72 1.51
N ARG A 71 1.18 13.41 1.65
CA ARG A 71 1.37 14.54 2.59
C ARG A 71 0.40 15.74 2.54
N TRP A 72 -0.53 15.79 1.59
CA TRP A 72 -1.52 16.88 1.44
C TRP A 72 -2.95 16.42 1.75
N ALA A 73 -3.13 15.18 2.21
CA ALA A 73 -4.37 14.66 2.74
C ALA A 73 -4.16 14.33 4.22
N ASN A 74 -5.23 14.39 5.02
CA ASN A 74 -5.19 13.87 6.38
C ASN A 74 -5.45 12.36 6.33
N GLY A 75 -4.39 11.59 6.48
CA GLY A 75 -4.39 10.15 6.35
C GLY A 75 -4.31 9.39 7.68
N SER A 76 -4.53 8.09 7.54
CA SER A 76 -4.43 7.12 8.61
C SER A 76 -4.22 5.72 8.06
N VAL A 77 -3.53 4.90 8.84
CA VAL A 77 -3.34 3.48 8.57
C VAL A 77 -3.91 2.63 9.71
N PHE A 78 -4.59 1.54 9.38
CA PHE A 78 -5.13 0.62 10.37
C PHE A 78 -5.15 -0.83 9.86
N GLY A 79 -5.09 -1.78 10.79
CA GLY A 79 -5.04 -3.19 10.43
C GLY A 79 -4.63 -4.12 11.57
N PHE A 80 -3.99 -5.23 11.22
CA PHE A 80 -3.58 -6.29 12.16
C PHE A 80 -2.15 -6.76 11.87
N TYR A 81 -1.38 -6.98 12.93
CA TYR A 81 -0.10 -7.68 12.87
C TYR A 81 -0.30 -9.21 12.82
N ASP A 82 0.78 -9.95 12.56
CA ASP A 82 0.84 -11.41 12.53
C ASP A 82 0.42 -12.09 13.84
N ASN A 83 0.28 -11.38 14.95
CA ASN A 83 -0.21 -11.94 16.21
C ASN A 83 -1.67 -11.52 16.50
N ALA A 84 -2.42 -11.15 15.46
CA ALA A 84 -3.79 -10.62 15.54
C ALA A 84 -3.92 -9.33 16.37
N LYS A 85 -2.81 -8.67 16.71
CA LYS A 85 -2.85 -7.37 17.40
C LYS A 85 -3.29 -6.29 16.42
N ARG A 86 -4.39 -5.62 16.74
CA ARG A 86 -4.89 -4.47 15.99
C ARG A 86 -3.97 -3.25 16.15
N PHE A 87 -3.83 -2.46 15.08
CA PHE A 87 -3.22 -1.13 15.12
C PHE A 87 -4.09 -0.10 14.40
N GLU A 88 -3.90 1.17 14.77
CA GLU A 88 -4.46 2.36 14.13
C GLU A 88 -3.46 3.50 14.37
N LEU A 89 -2.98 4.13 13.31
CA LEU A 89 -1.99 5.22 13.32
C LEU A 89 -2.50 6.31 12.37
N LYS A 90 -2.27 7.56 12.73
CA LYS A 90 -2.75 8.72 11.96
C LYS A 90 -1.58 9.62 11.64
N ASP A 91 -1.63 10.25 10.49
CA ASP A 91 -0.69 11.32 10.19
C ASP A 91 -0.80 12.40 11.25
N TYR A 92 0.31 13.08 11.51
CA TYR A 92 0.29 14.17 12.45
C TYR A 92 1.39 15.18 12.20
N CYS A 93 1.07 16.43 12.49
CA CYS A 93 2.05 17.50 12.54
C CYS A 93 2.90 17.34 13.81
N PHE A 94 4.16 16.93 13.65
CA PHE A 94 5.12 16.87 14.75
C PHE A 94 5.44 18.28 15.27
N ASP A 95 5.55 19.24 14.35
CA ASP A 95 5.57 20.66 14.63
C ASP A 95 4.88 21.46 13.51
N ASN A 96 5.00 22.79 13.53
CA ASN A 96 4.36 23.66 12.54
C ASN A 96 4.83 23.44 11.10
N ASN A 97 5.96 22.77 10.86
CA ASN A 97 6.56 22.57 9.53
C ASN A 97 6.95 21.11 9.26
N ILE A 98 6.75 20.20 10.21
CA ILE A 98 7.13 18.79 10.08
C ILE A 98 5.88 17.91 10.17
N LEU A 99 5.60 17.17 9.10
CA LEU A 99 4.58 16.13 9.06
C LEU A 99 5.23 14.77 9.27
N VAL A 100 4.62 13.93 10.09
CA VAL A 100 4.88 12.49 10.13
C VAL A 100 3.72 11.81 9.41
N GLU A 101 4.07 11.22 8.27
CA GLU A 101 3.17 10.48 7.38
C GLU A 101 3.24 8.99 7.74
N TYR A 102 2.09 8.35 7.93
CA TYR A 102 1.99 6.90 8.00
C TYR A 102 1.43 6.34 6.70
N TYR A 103 2.01 5.24 6.23
CA TYR A 103 1.58 4.58 4.99
C TYR A 103 1.73 3.07 5.12
N CYS A 104 1.03 2.31 4.28
CA CYS A 104 1.16 0.86 4.22
C CYS A 104 2.24 0.43 3.20
N GLU A 105 3.20 -0.39 3.62
CA GLU A 105 4.17 -1.05 2.75
C GLU A 105 4.30 -2.52 3.15
N ASN A 106 4.15 -3.44 2.18
CA ASN A 106 4.19 -4.89 2.42
C ASN A 106 3.28 -5.33 3.59
N GLU A 107 2.06 -4.79 3.60
CA GLU A 107 1.02 -5.04 4.62
C GLU A 107 1.43 -4.62 6.05
N MET A 108 2.47 -3.81 6.21
CA MET A 108 2.90 -3.26 7.49
C MET A 108 2.81 -1.74 7.51
N PRO A 109 2.46 -1.13 8.66
CA PRO A 109 2.50 0.31 8.80
C PRO A 109 3.97 0.79 8.84
N GLN A 110 4.29 1.75 7.98
CA GLN A 110 5.55 2.49 7.96
C GLN A 110 5.29 3.96 8.27
N ASN A 111 6.36 4.74 8.49
CA ASN A 111 6.26 6.19 8.54
C ASN A 111 7.42 6.88 7.82
N MET A 112 7.17 8.12 7.39
CA MET A 112 8.17 9.01 6.82
C MET A 112 7.93 10.44 7.31
N THR A 113 9.01 11.20 7.48
CA THR A 113 8.93 12.61 7.86
C THR A 113 9.06 13.52 6.64
N PHE A 114 8.14 14.48 6.50
CA PHE A 114 8.18 15.51 5.47
C PHE A 114 8.31 16.91 6.07
N ILE A 115 9.04 17.78 5.36
CA ILE A 115 9.09 19.21 5.65
C ILE A 115 8.00 19.91 4.83
N CYS A 116 7.03 20.53 5.49
CA CYS A 116 5.97 21.33 4.90
C CYS A 116 6.42 22.79 4.78
N THR A 117 6.69 23.26 3.56
CA THR A 117 7.20 24.63 3.32
C THR A 117 6.20 25.74 3.68
N ASN A 118 4.90 25.46 3.59
CA ASN A 118 3.83 26.41 3.93
C ASN A 118 3.20 26.15 5.30
N GLY A 119 3.77 25.21 6.06
CA GLY A 119 3.29 24.75 7.34
C GLY A 119 2.50 23.45 7.28
N CYS A 120 2.36 22.84 8.45
CA CYS A 120 1.60 21.64 8.72
C CYS A 120 0.40 22.01 9.58
N LYS A 121 -0.79 21.62 9.16
CA LYS A 121 -2.04 21.87 9.89
C LYS A 121 -3.02 20.73 9.63
N ASP A 122 -3.84 20.40 10.62
CA ASP A 122 -4.88 19.38 10.49
C ASP A 122 -4.33 18.05 9.91
N ASN A 123 -3.12 17.69 10.35
CA ASN A 123 -2.37 16.49 9.98
C ASN A 123 -1.98 16.37 8.50
N HIS A 124 -1.78 17.49 7.81
CA HIS A 124 -1.26 17.51 6.44
C HIS A 124 -0.46 18.78 6.16
N CYS A 125 0.36 18.77 5.11
CA CYS A 125 1.02 19.97 4.60
C CYS A 125 0.04 20.89 3.85
N LEU A 126 0.24 22.20 4.00
CA LEU A 126 -0.53 23.27 3.33
C LEU A 126 -0.01 23.66 1.93
#